data_AF-A0A5R2N3X0-F1
#
_entry.id   AF-A0A5R2N3X0-F1
#
_cell.length_a   1.000
_cell.length_b   1.000
_cell.length_c   1.000
_cell.angle_alpha   90.00
_cell.angle_beta   90.00
_cell.angle_gamma   90.00
#
_symmetry.space_group_name_H-M   'P 1'
#
loop_
_entity.id
_entity.type
_entity.pdbx_description
1 polymer ?
#
loop_
_entity_poly.entity_id
_entity_poly.type
_entity_poly.pdbx_seq_one_letter_code
_entity_poly.pdbx_strand_id
1 'polypeptide(L)'
;GELAIFVFQRRLGEGRYDAGSFDILDGLRPAMARASLIAARLGLERAKGTVAAMTAMGLPAAILSSRGHVLAANLLFESMGSIFLPVAFGGMAIVDADANRLFQQAVVAARGAAEPSVRSIPVSAAADRSPLILHVLPLRRSA
;
A
#
# COMPACT_ATOMS: atom_id res chain seq x y z
N GLY A 1 7.01 -1.58 -8.90
CA GLY A 1 7.60 -0.29 -9.31
C GLY A 1 6.61 0.81 -9.01
N GLU A 2 7.08 1.99 -8.64
CA GLU A 2 6.23 3.18 -8.51
C GLU A 2 6.13 3.91 -9.85
N LEU A 3 4.93 4.37 -10.20
CA LEU A 3 4.65 5.08 -11.45
C LEU A 3 4.33 6.53 -11.11
N ALA A 4 5.11 7.46 -11.63
CA ALA A 4 4.82 8.88 -11.60
C ALA A 4 4.30 9.31 -12.98
N ILE A 5 3.12 9.92 -13.01
CA ILE A 5 2.52 10.47 -14.22
C ILE A 5 2.48 11.99 -14.05
N PHE A 6 3.02 12.69 -15.04
CA PHE A 6 2.94 14.14 -15.11
C PHE A 6 2.09 14.52 -16.32
N VAL A 7 1.04 15.29 -16.09
CA VAL A 7 0.13 15.76 -17.13
C VAL A 7 0.27 17.27 -17.23
N PHE A 8 0.69 17.75 -18.39
CA PHE A 8 0.76 19.17 -18.70
C PHE A 8 -0.42 19.54 -19.59
N GLN A 9 -1.19 20.55 -19.19
CA GLN A 9 -2.36 21.01 -19.92
C GLN A 9 -2.26 22.52 -20.16
N ARG A 10 -2.65 22.97 -21.35
CA ARG A 10 -2.87 24.39 -21.66
C ARG A 10 -4.35 24.73 -21.58
N ARG A 11 -4.63 26.02 -21.45
CA ARG A 11 -5.98 26.55 -21.45
C ARG A 11 -6.66 26.26 -22.80
N LEU A 12 -7.95 25.92 -22.75
CA LEU A 12 -8.74 25.67 -23.95
C LEU A 12 -8.72 26.93 -24.86
N GLY A 13 -8.37 26.76 -26.14
CA GLY A 13 -8.30 27.85 -27.12
C GLY A 13 -6.90 28.40 -27.41
N GLU A 14 -5.86 27.99 -26.67
CA GLU A 14 -4.49 28.53 -26.82
C GLU A 14 -3.65 27.92 -27.97
N GLY A 15 -4.25 27.15 -28.86
CA GLY A 15 -3.56 26.53 -29.99
C GLY A 15 -2.66 25.35 -29.63
N ARG A 16 -1.83 24.90 -30.59
CA ARG A 16 -0.94 23.73 -30.41
C ARG A 16 0.30 24.10 -29.59
N TYR A 17 0.93 23.10 -28.97
CA TYR A 17 2.26 23.24 -28.37
C TYR A 17 3.30 23.51 -29.47
N ASP A 18 4.18 24.46 -29.22
CA ASP A 18 5.33 24.76 -30.08
C ASP A 18 6.60 24.07 -29.56
N ALA A 19 7.65 24.05 -30.39
CA ALA A 19 8.91 23.38 -30.07
C ALA A 19 9.57 23.96 -28.79
N GLY A 20 9.51 25.28 -28.60
CA GLY A 20 10.06 25.93 -27.41
C GLY A 20 9.38 25.49 -26.11
N SER A 21 8.07 25.22 -26.15
CA SER A 21 7.37 24.64 -24.99
C SER A 21 7.88 23.23 -24.66
N PHE A 22 8.20 22.42 -25.66
CA PHE A 22 8.76 21.07 -25.44
C PHE A 22 10.18 21.13 -24.88
N ASP A 23 11.01 22.05 -25.36
CA ASP A 23 12.39 22.21 -24.87
C ASP A 23 12.43 22.54 -23.36
N ILE A 24 11.51 23.38 -22.88
CA ILE A 24 11.36 23.69 -21.46
C ILE A 24 10.97 22.44 -20.67
N LEU A 25 9.98 21.66 -21.15
CA LEU A 25 9.54 20.43 -20.49
C LEU A 25 10.63 19.35 -20.49
N ASP A 26 11.39 19.23 -21.58
CA ASP A 26 12.52 18.31 -21.66
C ASP A 26 13.66 18.71 -20.72
N GLY A 27 13.88 20.00 -20.49
CA GLY A 27 14.77 20.50 -19.45
C GLY A 27 14.32 20.14 -18.03
N LEU A 28 13.02 20.02 -17.78
CA LEU A 28 12.46 19.63 -16.47
C LEU A 28 12.48 18.12 -16.22
N ARG A 29 12.49 17.31 -17.28
CA ARG A 29 12.44 15.84 -17.21
C ARG A 29 13.46 15.23 -16.23
N PRO A 30 14.75 15.64 -16.16
CA PRO A 30 15.70 15.10 -15.20
C PRO A 30 15.34 15.41 -13.75
N ALA A 31 14.87 16.63 -13.47
CA ALA A 31 14.48 17.05 -12.13
C ALA A 31 13.23 16.29 -11.65
N MET A 32 12.24 16.13 -12.53
CA MET A 32 11.02 15.38 -12.26
C MET A 32 11.28 13.89 -12.03
N ALA A 33 12.21 13.29 -12.79
CA ALA A 33 12.64 11.92 -12.57
C ALA A 33 13.30 11.74 -11.20
N ARG A 34 14.22 12.64 -10.82
CA ARG A 34 14.85 12.63 -9.49
C ARG A 34 13.84 12.83 -8.37
N ALA A 35 12.94 13.81 -8.51
CA ALA A 35 11.91 14.08 -7.51
C ALA A 35 10.98 12.87 -7.32
N SER A 36 10.57 12.23 -8.41
CA SER A 36 9.76 11.00 -8.38
C SER A 36 10.48 9.87 -7.65
N LEU A 37 11.78 9.66 -7.92
CA LEU A 37 12.58 8.63 -7.26
C LEU A 37 12.74 8.90 -5.75
N ILE A 38 12.97 10.15 -5.37
CA ILE A 38 13.09 10.55 -3.96
C ILE A 38 11.75 10.37 -3.24
N ALA A 39 10.65 10.82 -3.85
CA ALA A 39 9.31 10.64 -3.29
C ALA A 39 8.98 9.16 -3.08
N ALA A 40 9.33 8.31 -4.04
CA ALA A 40 9.16 6.87 -3.95
C ALA A 40 9.94 6.25 -2.80
N ARG A 41 11.23 6.59 -2.69
CA ARG A 41 12.07 6.12 -1.56
C ARG A 41 11.51 6.58 -0.22
N LEU A 42 11.04 7.81 -0.11
CA LEU A 42 10.45 8.32 1.13
C LEU A 42 9.18 7.57 1.52
N GLY A 43 8.32 7.21 0.55
CA GLY A 43 7.15 6.37 0.78
C GLY A 43 7.51 5.01 1.36
N LEU A 44 8.52 4.35 0.78
CA LEU A 44 9.02 3.06 1.27
C LEU A 44 9.64 3.16 2.66
N GLU A 45 10.48 4.17 2.91
CA GLU A 45 11.11 4.35 4.23
C GLU A 45 10.06 4.66 5.31
N ARG A 46 8.99 5.38 4.97
CA ARG A 46 7.86 5.58 5.89
C ARG A 46 7.16 4.27 6.22
N ALA A 47 6.94 3.40 5.22
CA ALA A 47 6.36 2.07 5.43
C ALA A 47 7.24 1.21 6.36
N LYS A 48 8.55 1.18 6.12
CA LYS A 48 9.52 0.48 6.98
C LYS A 48 9.54 1.04 8.40
N GLY A 49 9.51 2.38 8.55
CA GLY A 49 9.45 3.04 9.86
C GLY A 49 8.22 2.65 10.67
N THR A 50 7.05 2.54 10.04
CA THR A 50 5.82 2.08 10.70
C THR A 50 5.97 0.65 11.23
N VAL A 51 6.51 -0.26 10.41
CA VAL A 51 6.74 -1.66 10.82
C VAL A 51 7.77 -1.73 11.96
N ALA A 52 8.84 -0.94 11.89
CA ALA A 52 9.84 -0.86 12.95
C ALA A 52 9.25 -0.37 14.28
N ALA A 53 8.34 0.61 14.25
CA ALA A 53 7.62 1.07 15.43
C ALA A 53 6.74 -0.05 16.04
N MET A 54 6.05 -0.83 15.21
CA MET A 54 5.26 -1.98 15.67
C MET A 54 6.14 -3.05 16.30
N THR A 55 7.31 -3.33 15.73
CA THR A 55 8.32 -4.23 16.33
C THR A 55 8.76 -3.75 17.72
N ALA A 56 9.01 -2.45 17.89
CA ALA A 56 9.37 -1.88 19.19
C ALA A 56 8.25 -2.03 20.25
N MET A 57 6.98 -2.10 19.80
CA MET A 57 5.84 -2.38 20.66
C MET A 57 5.54 -3.88 20.83
N GLY A 58 6.32 -4.77 20.20
CA GLY A 58 6.08 -6.21 20.23
C GLY A 58 4.86 -6.66 19.42
N LEU A 59 4.42 -5.85 18.45
CA LEU A 59 3.23 -6.13 17.65
C LEU A 59 3.58 -6.67 16.25
N PRO A 60 2.99 -7.80 15.82
CA PRO A 60 3.08 -8.28 14.45
C PRO A 60 2.43 -7.29 13.49
N ALA A 61 3.15 -6.87 12.45
CA ALA A 61 2.62 -5.91 11.48
C ALA A 61 3.19 -6.11 10.06
N ALA A 62 2.34 -5.82 9.08
CA ALA A 62 2.70 -5.72 7.67
C ALA A 62 2.05 -4.50 7.03
N ILE A 63 2.75 -3.93 6.05
CA ILE A 63 2.27 -2.84 5.19
C ILE A 63 1.87 -3.44 3.86
N LEU A 64 0.66 -3.12 3.43
CA LEU A 64 0.13 -3.55 2.16
C LEU A 64 0.11 -2.40 1.16
N SER A 65 0.40 -2.70 -0.09
CA SER A 65 0.06 -1.81 -1.20
C SER A 65 -1.46 -1.70 -1.33
N SER A 66 -1.93 -0.70 -2.07
CA SER A 66 -3.36 -0.59 -2.42
C SER A 66 -3.88 -1.86 -3.10
N ARG A 67 -3.01 -2.64 -3.77
CA ARG A 67 -3.38 -3.90 -4.41
C ARG A 67 -3.46 -5.09 -3.45
N GLY A 68 -3.13 -4.92 -2.17
CA GLY A 68 -3.09 -6.01 -1.18
C GLY A 68 -1.77 -6.77 -1.15
N HIS A 69 -0.75 -6.31 -1.89
CA HIS A 69 0.57 -6.94 -1.87
C HIS A 69 1.38 -6.47 -0.66
N VAL A 70 2.13 -7.37 -0.02
CA VAL A 70 3.01 -7.04 1.10
C VAL A 70 4.19 -6.20 0.61
N LEU A 71 4.35 -5.00 1.16
CA LEU A 71 5.46 -4.07 0.87
C LEU A 71 6.57 -4.16 1.93
N ALA A 72 6.20 -4.38 3.18
CA ALA A 72 7.10 -4.56 4.32
C ALA A 72 6.37 -5.34 5.41
N ALA A 73 7.09 -6.18 6.16
CA ALA A 73 6.59 -6.90 7.33
C ALA A 73 7.69 -6.99 8.39
N ASN A 74 7.33 -7.17 9.66
CA ASN A 74 8.30 -7.51 10.70
C ASN A 74 8.38 -9.02 10.93
N LEU A 75 9.47 -9.45 11.58
CA LEU A 75 9.72 -10.86 11.89
C LEU A 75 8.58 -11.49 12.71
N LEU A 76 7.93 -10.71 13.59
CA LEU A 76 6.77 -11.17 14.36
C LEU A 76 5.63 -11.57 13.42
N PHE A 77 5.33 -10.75 12.40
CA PHE A 77 4.35 -11.07 11.38
C PHE A 77 4.78 -12.23 10.49
N GLU A 78 6.04 -12.26 10.03
CA GLU A 78 6.56 -13.34 9.18
C GLU A 78 6.54 -14.70 9.88
N SER A 79 6.67 -14.73 11.22
CA SER A 79 6.56 -15.95 12.00
C SER A 79 5.14 -16.55 12.06
N MET A 80 4.12 -15.79 11.63
CA MET A 80 2.71 -16.21 11.62
C MET A 80 2.28 -16.92 10.31
N GLY A 81 3.19 -17.69 9.71
CA GLY A 81 2.95 -18.40 8.44
C GLY A 81 1.82 -19.44 8.47
N SER A 82 1.35 -19.87 9.65
CA SER A 82 0.16 -20.71 9.80
C SER A 82 -1.16 -19.95 9.63
N ILE A 83 -1.12 -18.61 9.67
CA ILE A 83 -2.30 -17.74 9.60
C ILE A 83 -2.33 -16.97 8.27
N PHE A 84 -1.19 -16.39 7.90
CA PHE A 84 -1.03 -15.57 6.70
C PHE A 84 -0.31 -16.34 5.61
N LEU A 85 -1.02 -16.61 4.53
CA LEU A 85 -0.53 -17.37 3.40
C LEU A 85 -0.11 -16.42 2.27
N PRO A 86 1.10 -16.56 1.71
CA PRO A 86 1.46 -15.85 0.50
C PRO A 86 0.62 -16.38 -0.67
N VAL A 87 0.06 -15.49 -1.49
CA VAL A 87 -0.63 -15.85 -2.72
C VAL A 87 0.12 -15.34 -3.95
N ALA A 88 -0.32 -15.77 -5.14
CA ALA A 88 0.28 -15.38 -6.40
C ALA A 88 0.43 -13.86 -6.53
N PHE A 89 1.48 -13.42 -7.23
CA PHE A 89 1.80 -12.01 -7.49
C PHE A 89 2.09 -11.15 -6.23
N GLY A 90 2.45 -11.78 -5.10
CA GLY A 90 2.86 -11.08 -3.88
C GLY A 90 1.71 -10.62 -3.00
N GLY A 91 0.50 -11.13 -3.23
CA GLY A 91 -0.65 -10.91 -2.35
C GLY A 91 -0.56 -11.73 -1.06
N MET A 92 -1.51 -11.49 -0.17
CA MET A 92 -1.70 -12.24 1.08
C MET A 92 -3.14 -12.76 1.18
N ALA A 93 -3.30 -13.95 1.75
CA ALA A 93 -4.58 -14.47 2.20
C ALA A 93 -4.50 -14.86 3.68
N ILE A 94 -5.66 -14.92 4.33
CA ILE A 94 -5.81 -15.51 5.67
C ILE A 94 -6.31 -16.94 5.48
N VAL A 95 -5.79 -17.88 6.26
CA VAL A 95 -6.20 -19.30 6.18
C VAL A 95 -7.68 -19.52 6.57
N ASP A 96 -8.21 -18.72 7.49
CA ASP A 96 -9.62 -18.72 7.87
C ASP A 96 -10.44 -18.05 6.76
N ALA A 97 -11.39 -18.80 6.17
CA ALA A 97 -12.10 -18.36 4.98
C ALA A 97 -12.98 -17.12 5.21
N ASP A 98 -13.63 -17.02 6.37
CA ASP A 98 -14.49 -15.88 6.70
C ASP A 98 -13.65 -14.64 7.00
N ALA A 99 -12.58 -14.80 7.77
CA ALA A 99 -11.62 -13.72 8.01
C ALA A 99 -10.97 -13.26 6.70
N ASN A 100 -10.59 -14.18 5.81
CA ASN A 100 -10.02 -13.85 4.52
C ASN A 100 -11.01 -13.07 3.66
N ARG A 101 -12.27 -13.47 3.61
CA ARG A 101 -13.31 -12.74 2.87
C ARG A 101 -13.43 -11.30 3.37
N LEU A 102 -13.48 -11.09 4.70
CA LEU A 102 -13.51 -9.75 5.30
C LEU A 102 -12.23 -8.96 5.01
N PHE A 103 -11.07 -9.63 5.02
CA PHE A 103 -9.78 -9.01 4.71
C PHE A 103 -9.71 -8.54 3.25
N GLN A 104 -10.11 -9.38 2.29
CA GLN A 104 -10.15 -9.00 0.88
C GLN A 104 -11.12 -7.83 0.66
N GLN A 105 -12.28 -7.83 1.34
CA GLN A 105 -13.21 -6.69 1.32
C GLN A 105 -12.59 -5.41 1.86
N ALA A 106 -11.87 -5.47 3.00
CA ALA A 106 -11.18 -4.34 3.58
C ALA A 106 -10.07 -3.79 2.66
N VAL A 107 -9.29 -4.67 2.03
CA VAL A 107 -8.25 -4.29 1.04
C VAL A 107 -8.86 -3.61 -0.18
N VAL A 108 -9.97 -4.13 -0.70
CA VAL A 108 -10.67 -3.51 -1.85
C VAL A 108 -11.26 -2.15 -1.44
N ALA A 109 -11.91 -2.05 -0.29
CA ALA A 109 -12.48 -0.81 0.21
C ALA A 109 -11.40 0.27 0.41
N ALA A 110 -10.22 -0.10 0.91
CA ALA A 110 -9.07 0.79 1.07
C ALA A 110 -8.54 1.39 -0.25
N ARG A 111 -8.95 0.87 -1.42
CA ARG A 111 -8.62 1.46 -2.73
C ARG A 111 -9.54 2.62 -3.12
N GLY A 112 -10.75 2.67 -2.56
CA GLY A 112 -11.75 3.70 -2.86
C GLY A 112 -11.84 4.76 -1.75
N ALA A 113 -12.69 5.76 -1.99
CA ALA A 113 -13.12 6.72 -0.95
C ALA A 113 -14.25 6.17 -0.07
N ALA A 114 -14.64 4.90 -0.25
CA ALA A 114 -15.64 4.24 0.57
C ALA A 114 -15.00 3.79 1.89
N GLU A 115 -15.53 4.28 3.01
CA GLU A 115 -15.22 3.77 4.35
C GLU A 115 -15.42 2.24 4.38
N PRO A 116 -14.39 1.44 4.72
CA PRO A 116 -14.57 0.02 4.96
C PRO A 116 -15.51 -0.16 6.16
N SER A 117 -16.58 -0.95 6.02
CA SER A 117 -17.48 -1.25 7.14
C SER A 117 -16.82 -2.10 8.23
N VAL A 118 -15.74 -2.82 7.91
CA VAL A 118 -15.01 -3.70 8.84
C VAL A 118 -13.52 -3.44 8.75
N ARG A 119 -12.92 -3.00 9.87
CA ARG A 119 -11.46 -2.77 10.04
C ARG A 119 -10.84 -3.65 11.11
N SER A 120 -11.66 -4.39 11.84
CA SER A 120 -11.24 -5.37 12.85
C SER A 120 -11.85 -6.70 12.47
N ILE A 121 -10.99 -7.67 12.14
CA ILE A 121 -11.40 -8.93 11.56
C ILE A 121 -11.04 -10.03 12.57
N PRO A 122 -12.03 -10.70 13.17
CA PRO A 122 -11.75 -11.82 14.04
C PRO A 122 -11.24 -12.99 13.20
N VAL A 123 -10.19 -13.64 13.68
CA VAL A 123 -9.68 -14.91 13.16
C VAL A 123 -9.95 -15.95 14.22
N SER A 124 -10.77 -16.93 13.88
CA SER A 124 -11.18 -17.97 14.81
C SER A 124 -10.00 -18.85 15.21
N ALA A 125 -10.10 -19.44 16.40
CA ALA A 125 -9.17 -20.49 16.82
C ALA A 125 -9.27 -21.71 15.89
N ALA A 126 -8.17 -22.42 15.70
CA ALA A 126 -8.12 -23.73 15.06
C ALA A 126 -7.20 -24.65 15.87
N ALA A 127 -7.13 -25.93 15.51
CA ALA A 127 -6.35 -26.93 16.25
C ALA A 127 -4.87 -26.52 16.47
N ASP A 128 -4.30 -25.76 15.55
CA ASP A 128 -2.91 -25.27 15.53
C ASP A 128 -2.79 -23.74 15.63
N ARG A 129 -3.91 -23.02 15.90
CA ARG A 129 -3.97 -21.56 15.84
C ARG A 129 -4.76 -20.96 17.01
N SER A 130 -4.11 -20.06 17.73
CA SER A 130 -4.80 -19.21 18.72
C SER A 130 -5.67 -18.15 18.04
N PRO A 131 -6.84 -17.80 18.61
CA PRO A 131 -7.71 -16.77 18.06
C PRO A 131 -7.02 -15.40 18.13
N LEU A 132 -7.26 -14.55 17.14
CA LEU A 132 -6.72 -13.19 17.12
C LEU A 132 -7.67 -12.21 16.43
N ILE A 133 -7.39 -10.93 16.58
CA ILE A 133 -8.09 -9.86 15.84
C ILE A 133 -7.07 -9.18 14.94
N LEU A 134 -7.33 -9.19 13.64
CA LEU A 134 -6.54 -8.46 12.66
C LEU A 134 -7.11 -7.06 12.49
N HIS A 135 -6.27 -6.03 12.64
CA HIS A 135 -6.64 -4.64 12.39
C HIS A 135 -6.09 -4.16 11.04
N VAL A 136 -6.98 -3.67 10.17
CA VAL A 136 -6.64 -3.11 8.85
C VAL A 136 -6.83 -1.59 8.89
N LEU A 137 -5.72 -0.86 8.81
CA LEU A 137 -5.70 0.60 8.95
C LEU A 137 -5.21 1.28 7.67
N PRO A 138 -5.93 2.28 7.13
CA PRO A 138 -5.46 3.05 5.97
C PRO A 138 -4.30 3.97 6.38
N LEU A 139 -3.18 3.89 5.66
CA LEU A 139 -1.99 4.73 5.90
C LEU A 139 -1.98 6.01 5.06
N ARG A 140 -2.67 6.01 3.91
CA ARG A 140 -2.88 7.22 3.13
C ARG A 140 -4.15 7.87 3.63
N ARG A 141 -4.02 9.11 4.12
CA ARG A 141 -5.17 9.97 4.41
C ARG A 141 -5.80 10.34 3.07
N SER A 142 -7.13 10.25 2.97
CA SER A 142 -7.90 11.00 1.98
C SER A 142 -7.78 12.48 2.37
N ALA A 143 -6.75 13.14 1.84
CA ALA A 143 -6.63 14.60 1.89
C ALA A 143 -7.18 15.15 0.57
#